data_AF-A0A6A5TEJ1-F1
#
_entry.id   AF-A0A6A5TEJ1-F1
#
_cell.length_a   1.000
_cell.length_b   1.000
_cell.length_c   1.000
_cell.angle_alpha   90.00
_cell.angle_beta   90.00
_cell.angle_gamma   90.00
#
_symmetry.space_group_name_H-M   'P 1'
#
loop_
_entity.id
_entity.type
_entity.pdbx_description
1 polymer ?
#
loop_
_entity_poly.entity_id
_entity_poly.type
_entity_poly.pdbx_seq_one_letter_code
_entity_poly.pdbx_strand_id
1 'polypeptide(L)'
;TLTSVSNLALVLQDQGKYDEAEKLNRKVLEGREKELGEDHPNTLTSVYCLAHLLHTLRQYTEAAELYQRACNGYTQQLGSQHPTSVACHNSFAAMQQEATQARLV
;
A
#
# COMPACT_ATOMS: atom_id res chain seq x y z
N THR A 1 -14.48 -11.84 6.42
CA THR A 1 -13.68 -12.08 5.20
C THR A 1 -12.46 -11.18 5.22
N LEU A 2 -11.42 -11.46 4.41
CA LEU A 2 -10.24 -10.58 4.31
C LEU A 2 -10.61 -9.15 3.88
N THR A 3 -11.64 -8.99 3.06
CA THR A 3 -12.19 -7.67 2.69
C THR A 3 -12.70 -6.88 3.90
N SER A 4 -13.48 -7.50 4.79
CA SER A 4 -13.96 -6.82 6.00
C SER A 4 -12.82 -6.39 6.92
N VAL A 5 -11.76 -7.20 7.04
CA VAL A 5 -10.57 -6.87 7.84
C VAL A 5 -9.78 -5.71 7.20
N SER A 6 -9.66 -5.70 5.87
CA SER A 6 -9.06 -4.58 5.13
C SER A 6 -9.81 -3.27 5.37
N ASN A 7 -11.15 -3.30 5.34
CA ASN A 7 -11.97 -2.12 5.62
C ASN A 7 -11.82 -1.65 7.06
N LEU A 8 -11.72 -2.57 8.02
CA LEU A 8 -11.45 -2.23 9.42
C LEU A 8 -10.08 -1.55 9.57
N ALA A 9 -9.06 -2.02 8.87
CA ALA A 9 -7.74 -1.40 8.89
C ALA A 9 -7.77 0.06 8.40
N LEU A 10 -8.55 0.36 7.34
CA LEU A 10 -8.76 1.73 6.85
C LEU A 10 -9.45 2.61 7.91
N VAL A 11 -10.52 2.10 8.54
CA VAL A 11 -11.22 2.83 9.60
C VAL A 11 -10.30 3.13 10.79
N LEU A 12 -9.43 2.18 11.16
CA LEU A 12 -8.45 2.37 12.23
C LEU A 12 -7.38 3.42 11.85
N GLN A 13 -6.94 3.43 10.59
CA GLN A 13 -6.04 4.46 10.08
C GLN A 13 -6.67 5.86 10.19
N ASP A 14 -7.94 6.01 9.79
CA ASP A 14 -8.67 7.28 9.90
C ASP A 14 -8.87 7.74 11.35
N GLN A 15 -8.88 6.81 12.30
CA GLN A 15 -8.91 7.08 13.74
C GLN A 15 -7.53 7.36 14.35
N GLY A 16 -6.45 7.31 13.56
CA GLY A 16 -5.08 7.46 14.04
C GLY A 16 -4.53 6.24 14.79
N LYS A 17 -5.21 5.10 14.74
CA LYS A 17 -4.78 3.84 15.37
C LYS A 17 -3.86 3.04 14.45
N TYR A 18 -2.71 3.63 14.13
CA TYR A 18 -1.82 3.14 13.09
C TYR A 18 -1.22 1.75 13.38
N ASP A 19 -0.81 1.47 14.63
CA ASP A 19 -0.26 0.16 14.99
C ASP A 19 -1.26 -0.99 14.79
N GLU A 20 -2.53 -0.76 15.12
CA GLU A 20 -3.60 -1.74 14.92
C GLU A 20 -3.89 -1.90 13.42
N ALA A 21 -3.95 -0.79 12.68
CA ALA A 21 -4.14 -0.80 11.24
C ALA A 21 -3.01 -1.56 10.52
N GLU A 22 -1.76 -1.40 10.94
CA GLU A 22 -0.61 -2.05 10.32
C GLU A 22 -0.66 -3.57 10.52
N LYS A 23 -0.91 -4.02 11.76
CA LYS A 23 -1.06 -5.44 12.09
C LYS A 23 -2.15 -6.10 11.24
N LEU A 24 -3.30 -5.41 11.07
CA LEU A 24 -4.37 -5.92 10.22
C LEU A 24 -4.00 -5.94 8.74
N ASN A 25 -3.38 -4.89 8.21
CA ASN A 25 -2.93 -4.84 6.82
C ASN A 25 -1.94 -5.98 6.50
N ARG A 26 -0.95 -6.22 7.37
CA ARG A 26 0.02 -7.32 7.19
C ARG A 26 -0.66 -8.69 7.21
N LYS A 27 -1.59 -8.92 8.14
CA LYS A 27 -2.38 -10.17 8.20
C LYS A 27 -3.23 -10.37 6.95
N VAL A 28 -3.85 -9.31 6.43
CA VAL A 28 -4.65 -9.38 5.20
C VAL A 28 -3.77 -9.66 3.99
N LEU A 29 -2.59 -9.04 3.93
CA LEU A 29 -1.62 -9.27 2.86
C LEU A 29 -1.19 -10.74 2.82
N GLU A 30 -0.74 -11.30 3.96
CA GLU A 30 -0.34 -12.70 4.06
C GLU A 30 -1.47 -13.66 3.62
N GLY A 31 -2.70 -13.40 4.06
CA GLY A 31 -3.87 -14.18 3.67
C GLY A 31 -4.14 -14.12 2.16
N ARG A 32 -4.07 -12.94 1.55
CA ARG A 32 -4.32 -12.75 0.11
C ARG A 32 -3.20 -13.31 -0.75
N GLU A 33 -1.94 -13.18 -0.34
CA GLU A 33 -0.80 -13.83 -1.01
C GLU A 33 -0.98 -15.35 -1.05
N LYS A 34 -1.40 -15.95 0.07
CA LYS A 34 -1.64 -17.39 0.17
C LYS A 34 -2.84 -17.86 -0.67
N GLU A 35 -3.92 -17.11 -0.68
CA GLU A 35 -5.18 -17.53 -1.32
C GLU A 35 -5.26 -17.17 -2.80
N LEU A 36 -4.70 -16.03 -3.20
CA LEU A 36 -4.88 -15.43 -4.53
C LEU A 36 -3.57 -15.33 -5.33
N GLY A 37 -2.42 -15.44 -4.66
CA GLY A 37 -1.11 -15.16 -5.25
C GLY A 37 -0.69 -13.70 -5.14
N GLU A 38 0.60 -13.45 -5.35
CA GLU A 38 1.25 -12.16 -5.14
C GLU A 38 0.78 -11.07 -6.12
N ASP A 39 0.55 -11.44 -7.38
CA ASP A 39 0.19 -10.49 -8.45
C ASP A 39 -1.32 -10.26 -8.58
N HIS A 40 -2.14 -10.92 -7.76
CA HIS A 40 -3.59 -10.74 -7.85
C HIS A 40 -3.98 -9.29 -7.47
N PRO A 41 -4.92 -8.63 -8.19
CA PRO A 41 -5.28 -7.24 -7.93
C PRO A 41 -5.65 -6.92 -6.46
N ASN A 42 -6.37 -7.83 -5.79
CA ASN A 42 -6.68 -7.68 -4.36
C ASN A 42 -5.45 -7.78 -3.45
N THR A 43 -4.45 -8.59 -3.81
CA THR A 43 -3.18 -8.69 -3.07
C THR A 43 -2.38 -7.40 -3.26
N LEU A 44 -2.27 -6.91 -4.49
CA LEU A 44 -1.65 -5.62 -4.82
C LEU A 44 -2.34 -4.45 -4.11
N THR A 45 -3.67 -4.53 -3.91
CA THR A 45 -4.41 -3.54 -3.10
C THR A 45 -3.98 -3.57 -1.65
N SER A 46 -3.76 -4.73 -1.04
CA SER A 46 -3.22 -4.82 0.32
C SER A 46 -1.80 -4.26 0.42
N VAL A 47 -0.94 -4.56 -0.56
CA VAL A 47 0.42 -4.02 -0.61
C VAL A 47 0.38 -2.49 -0.66
N TYR A 48 -0.46 -1.92 -1.53
CA TYR A 48 -0.66 -0.47 -1.63
C TYR A 48 -1.17 0.14 -0.32
N CYS A 49 -2.17 -0.47 0.34
CA CYS A 49 -2.70 0.04 1.60
C CYS A 49 -1.65 0.04 2.72
N LEU A 50 -0.83 -1.01 2.81
CA LEU A 50 0.28 -1.07 3.75
C LEU A 50 1.34 0.00 3.44
N ALA A 51 1.70 0.18 2.16
CA ALA A 51 2.64 1.22 1.73
C ALA A 51 2.15 2.62 2.12
N HIS A 52 0.87 2.91 1.91
CA HIS A 52 0.25 4.20 2.25
C HIS A 52 0.22 4.46 3.76
N LEU A 53 -0.03 3.42 4.57
CA LEU A 53 0.06 3.53 6.02
C LEU A 53 1.49 3.85 6.49
N LEU A 54 2.49 3.13 5.97
CA LEU A 54 3.90 3.36 6.32
C LEU A 54 4.39 4.74 5.85
N HIS A 55 3.90 5.22 4.69
CA HIS A 55 4.11 6.59 4.25
C HIS A 55 3.57 7.60 5.27
N THR A 56 2.34 7.39 5.76
CA THR A 56 1.75 8.24 6.81
C THR A 56 2.60 8.26 8.09
N LEU A 57 3.24 7.13 8.42
CA LEU A 57 4.17 6.98 9.55
C LEU A 57 5.60 7.47 9.27
N ARG A 58 5.85 8.08 8.11
CA ARG A 58 7.18 8.55 7.65
C ARG A 58 8.23 7.44 7.51
N GLN A 59 7.80 6.18 7.44
CA GLN A 59 8.67 5.02 7.21
C GLN A 59 8.94 4.86 5.71
N TYR A 60 9.60 5.86 5.12
CA TYR A 60 9.71 6.00 3.66
C TYR A 60 10.44 4.86 2.96
N THR A 61 11.42 4.23 3.62
CA THR A 61 12.19 3.14 3.01
C THR A 61 11.30 1.92 2.75
N GLU A 62 10.59 1.43 3.76
CA GLU A 62 9.70 0.27 3.61
C GLU A 62 8.47 0.63 2.75
N ALA A 63 7.92 1.83 2.91
CA ALA A 63 6.83 2.32 2.06
C ALA A 63 7.21 2.31 0.57
N ALA A 64 8.44 2.73 0.23
CA ALA A 64 8.91 2.77 -1.15
C ALA A 64 9.00 1.37 -1.79
N GLU A 65 9.50 0.38 -1.05
CA GLU A 65 9.59 -1.00 -1.53
C GLU A 65 8.20 -1.57 -1.84
N LEU A 66 7.23 -1.34 -0.95
CA LEU A 66 5.87 -1.79 -1.14
C LEU A 66 5.13 -1.04 -2.24
N TYR A 67 5.29 0.28 -2.34
CA TYR A 67 4.72 1.05 -3.45
C TYR A 67 5.27 0.58 -4.79
N GLN A 68 6.59 0.38 -4.90
CA GLN A 68 7.21 -0.13 -6.11
C GLN A 68 6.63 -1.49 -6.51
N ARG A 69 6.48 -2.41 -5.55
CA ARG A 69 5.83 -3.71 -5.78
C ARG A 69 4.39 -3.54 -6.29
N ALA A 70 3.57 -2.76 -5.59
CA ALA A 70 2.16 -2.56 -5.95
C ALA A 70 2.01 -1.93 -7.34
N CYS A 71 2.75 -0.85 -7.64
CA CYS A 71 2.59 -0.12 -8.89
C CYS A 71 3.12 -0.92 -10.09
N ASN A 72 4.20 -1.69 -9.90
CA ASN A 72 4.68 -2.61 -10.93
C ASN A 72 3.65 -3.71 -11.21
N GLY A 73 3.09 -4.33 -10.16
CA GLY A 73 2.05 -5.35 -10.30
C GLY A 73 0.82 -4.81 -11.01
N TYR A 74 0.33 -3.62 -10.63
CA TYR A 74 -0.81 -3.01 -11.31
C TYR A 74 -0.52 -2.71 -12.79
N THR A 75 0.69 -2.21 -13.08
CA THR A 75 1.10 -1.92 -14.45
C THR A 75 1.14 -3.19 -15.30
N GLN A 76 1.60 -4.32 -14.74
CA GLN A 76 1.63 -5.61 -15.44
C GLN A 76 0.24 -6.21 -15.65
N GLN A 77 -0.63 -6.15 -14.63
CA GLN A 77 -1.95 -6.80 -14.67
C GLN A 77 -3.02 -5.98 -15.40
N LEU A 78 -2.98 -4.66 -15.25
CA LEU A 78 -4.03 -3.74 -15.72
C LEU A 78 -3.57 -2.84 -16.87
N GLY A 79 -2.25 -2.73 -17.08
CA GLY A 79 -1.64 -1.80 -18.03
C GLY A 79 -1.25 -0.46 -17.39
N SER A 80 -0.32 0.25 -18.01
CA SER A 80 0.26 1.52 -17.51
C SER A 80 -0.72 2.69 -17.51
N GLN A 81 -1.73 2.67 -18.39
CA GLN A 81 -2.75 3.72 -18.51
C GLN A 81 -3.99 3.45 -17.65
N HIS A 82 -4.06 2.31 -16.97
CA HIS A 82 -5.20 1.99 -16.12
C HIS A 82 -5.26 2.96 -14.93
N PRO A 83 -6.45 3.50 -14.56
CA PRO A 83 -6.58 4.48 -13.50
C PRO A 83 -5.93 4.06 -12.17
N THR A 84 -6.05 2.79 -11.78
CA THR A 84 -5.40 2.24 -10.57
C THR A 84 -3.88 2.27 -10.65
N SER A 85 -3.31 1.92 -11.80
CA SER A 85 -1.85 1.96 -12.01
C SER A 85 -1.34 3.39 -11.90
N VAL A 86 -2.02 4.33 -12.57
CA VAL A 86 -1.67 5.76 -12.54
C VAL A 86 -1.80 6.32 -11.13
N ALA A 87 -2.87 6.01 -10.41
CA ALA A 87 -3.06 6.45 -9.03
C ALA A 87 -1.96 5.94 -8.11
N CYS A 88 -1.56 4.66 -8.25
CA CYS A 88 -0.45 4.10 -7.48
C CYS A 88 0.85 4.87 -7.71
N HIS A 89 1.21 5.11 -8.97
CA HIS A 89 2.42 5.85 -9.33
C HIS A 89 2.41 7.29 -8.81
N ASN A 90 1.25 7.95 -8.82
CA ASN A 90 1.09 9.30 -8.26
C ASN A 90 1.32 9.30 -6.74
N SER A 91 0.72 8.35 -6.01
CA SER A 91 0.93 8.21 -4.56
C SER A 91 2.40 7.93 -4.23
N PHE A 92 3.05 7.06 -5.02
CA PHE A 92 4.47 6.76 -4.84
C PHE A 92 5.36 7.99 -5.09
N ALA A 93 5.09 8.75 -6.16
CA ALA A 93 5.83 9.98 -6.46
C ALA A 93 5.67 11.04 -5.37
N ALA A 94 4.46 11.21 -4.82
CA ALA A 94 4.20 12.11 -3.70
C ALA A 94 5.02 11.72 -2.46
N MET A 95 5.02 10.42 -2.09
CA MET A 95 5.85 9.90 -1.01
C MET A 95 7.34 10.18 -1.25
N GLN A 96 7.85 10.00 -2.48
CA GLN A 96 9.26 10.25 -2.80
C GLN A 96 9.63 11.73 -2.66
N GLN A 97 8.74 12.63 -3.08
CA GLN A 97 8.92 14.07 -2.92
C GLN A 97 9.00 14.45 -1.43
N GLU A 98 8.08 13.97 -0.61
CA GLU A 98 8.07 14.20 0.83
C GLU A 98 9.32 13.61 1.52
N ALA A 99 9.71 12.40 1.16
CA ALA A 99 10.91 11.75 1.69
C ALA A 99 12.18 12.54 1.34
N THR A 100 12.24 13.10 0.14
CA THR A 100 13.37 13.93 -0.30
C THR A 100 13.42 15.23 0.49
N GLN A 101 12.28 15.91 0.66
CA GLN A 101 12.20 17.12 1.47
C GLN A 101 12.60 16.87 2.93
N ALA A 102 12.14 15.76 3.52
CA ALA A 102 12.47 15.39 4.90
C ALA A 102 13.96 15.08 5.13
N ARG A 103 14.73 14.73 4.08
CA ARG A 103 16.18 14.53 4.17
C ARG A 103 16.99 15.82 4.09
N LEU A 104 16.38 16.92 3.65
CA LEU A 104 17.05 18.22 3.44
C LEU A 104 16.91 19.18 4.64
N VAL A 105 16.21 18.77 5.70
CA VAL A 105 15.96 19.53 6.95
C VAL A 105 16.71 18.87 8.10
#